data_AF-A0A7C3NEG0-F1
#
_entry.id   AF-A0A7C3NEG0-F1
#
_cell.length_a   1.000
_cell.length_b   1.000
_cell.length_c   1.000
_cell.angle_alpha   90.00
_cell.angle_beta   90.00
_cell.angle_gamma   90.00
#
_symmetry.space_group_name_H-M   'P 1'
#
loop_
_entity.id
_entity.type
_entity.pdbx_description
1 polymer ?
#
loop_
_entity_poly.entity_id
_entity_poly.type
_entity_poly.pdbx_seq_one_letter_code
_entity_poly.pdbx_strand_id
1 'polypeptide(L)'
;MRPTILPNSINVQNSVINYTLDNGLQVLLKPVHTAPVVSNWVWYRVGGRNEQPGKTGISHWVEHMMFKGTPNFPKGQIMLEINRNGGVLNGFTSQDYTAYFEILPANRLDLGLRIESDRMANSFIDPEEVASERSVIISEREGNENNPKWALHEEVMATAFHVHPYGHMVIGWKNDLLNISRADLYQ
;
A
#
# COMPACT_ATOMS: atom_id res chain seq x y z
N MET A 1 37.54 14.41 -35.35
CA MET A 1 37.83 14.05 -33.95
C MET A 1 36.91 12.88 -33.61
N ARG A 2 37.45 11.68 -33.39
CA ARG A 2 36.68 10.43 -33.26
C ARG A 2 35.98 10.38 -31.89
N PRO A 3 34.75 9.82 -31.79
CA PRO A 3 34.12 9.57 -30.50
C PRO A 3 34.90 8.47 -29.76
N THR A 4 35.18 8.75 -28.50
CA THR A 4 35.92 7.84 -27.60
C THR A 4 35.00 6.69 -27.22
N ILE A 5 35.43 5.47 -27.53
CA ILE A 5 34.77 4.22 -27.18
C ILE A 5 34.94 4.02 -25.67
N LEU A 6 33.84 4.03 -24.92
CA LEU A 6 33.84 3.58 -23.52
C LEU A 6 33.99 2.04 -23.50
N PRO A 7 34.79 1.48 -22.59
CA PRO A 7 35.11 0.07 -22.58
C PRO A 7 33.88 -0.77 -22.18
N ASN A 8 33.69 -1.86 -22.93
CA ASN A 8 32.71 -2.90 -22.65
C ASN A 8 33.00 -3.62 -21.32
N SER A 9 31.92 -4.12 -20.73
CA SER A 9 31.83 -5.16 -19.69
C SER A 9 32.16 -4.78 -18.25
N ILE A 10 31.26 -4.01 -17.64
CA ILE A 10 30.75 -4.41 -16.32
C ILE A 10 29.48 -5.23 -16.59
N ASN A 11 29.36 -6.40 -15.98
CA ASN A 11 28.15 -7.21 -16.05
C ASN A 11 27.05 -6.53 -15.20
N VAL A 12 26.48 -5.44 -15.75
CA VAL A 12 25.46 -4.57 -15.12
C VAL A 12 24.07 -5.23 -15.09
N GLN A 13 23.91 -6.43 -15.66
CA GLN A 13 22.60 -7.04 -15.87
C GLN A 13 21.82 -7.41 -14.60
N ASN A 14 22.40 -7.31 -13.40
CA ASN A 14 21.74 -7.68 -12.14
C ASN A 14 21.76 -6.61 -11.03
N SER A 15 22.29 -5.43 -11.29
CA SER A 15 22.34 -4.36 -10.27
C SER A 15 21.02 -3.58 -10.19
N VAL A 16 20.59 -3.25 -8.98
CA VAL A 16 19.50 -2.29 -8.75
C VAL A 16 20.00 -0.89 -9.07
N ILE A 17 19.26 -0.17 -9.92
CA ILE A 17 19.48 1.24 -10.24
C ILE A 17 18.70 2.06 -9.21
N ASN A 18 19.40 2.93 -8.49
CA ASN A 18 18.81 3.80 -7.49
C ASN A 18 18.77 5.23 -8.04
N TYR A 19 17.61 5.86 -8.00
CA TYR A 19 17.42 7.26 -8.34
C TYR A 19 16.61 7.96 -7.25
N THR A 20 16.85 9.24 -7.02
CA THR A 20 16.05 10.07 -6.11
C THR A 20 15.51 11.23 -6.90
N LEU A 21 14.19 11.36 -6.95
CA LEU A 21 13.51 12.49 -7.59
C LEU A 21 13.76 13.79 -6.78
N ASP A 22 13.53 14.94 -7.39
CA ASP A 22 13.71 16.25 -6.75
C ASP A 22 12.84 16.43 -5.48
N ASN A 23 11.70 15.76 -5.40
CA ASN A 23 10.82 15.74 -4.23
C ASN A 23 11.25 14.74 -3.14
N GLY A 24 12.39 14.06 -3.30
CA GLY A 24 12.94 13.09 -2.36
C GLY A 24 12.41 11.66 -2.52
N LEU A 25 11.47 11.39 -3.44
CA LEU A 25 10.99 10.04 -3.69
C LEU A 25 12.11 9.15 -4.25
N GLN A 26 12.33 8.01 -3.59
CA GLN A 26 13.32 7.02 -4.03
C GLN A 26 12.72 6.07 -5.05
N VAL A 27 13.39 5.92 -6.19
CA VAL A 27 13.03 4.99 -7.26
C VAL A 27 14.10 3.91 -7.34
N LEU A 28 13.68 2.66 -7.16
CA LEU A 28 14.52 1.48 -7.31
C LEU A 28 14.08 0.73 -8.56
N LEU A 29 14.94 0.67 -9.57
CA LEU A 29 14.66 -0.01 -10.83
C LEU A 29 15.59 -1.22 -10.98
N LYS A 30 15.01 -2.38 -11.26
CA LYS A 30 15.76 -3.59 -11.60
C LYS A 30 15.26 -4.15 -12.93
N PRO A 31 15.93 -3.86 -14.05
CA PRO A 31 15.57 -4.42 -15.34
C PRO A 31 15.80 -5.94 -15.34
N VAL A 32 14.76 -6.70 -15.67
CA VAL A 32 14.83 -8.16 -15.84
C VAL A 32 14.06 -8.51 -17.10
N HIS A 33 14.77 -8.93 -18.16
CA HIS A 33 14.18 -9.17 -19.49
C HIS A 33 13.80 -10.64 -19.74
N THR A 34 13.58 -11.43 -18.69
CA THR A 34 13.22 -12.85 -18.81
C THR A 34 11.75 -13.07 -19.15
N ALA A 35 10.87 -12.10 -18.88
CA ALA A 35 9.46 -12.13 -19.22
C ALA A 35 8.97 -10.73 -19.63
N PRO A 36 7.98 -10.62 -20.54
CA PRO A 36 7.41 -9.33 -20.97
C PRO A 36 6.41 -8.78 -19.93
N VAL A 37 6.79 -8.76 -18.66
CA VAL A 37 5.96 -8.36 -17.52
C VAL A 37 6.73 -7.33 -16.70
N VAL A 38 6.00 -6.38 -16.10
CA VAL A 38 6.53 -5.41 -15.14
C VAL A 38 5.81 -5.56 -13.81
N SER A 39 6.53 -5.38 -12.72
CA SER A 39 5.98 -5.27 -11.37
C SER A 39 6.27 -3.89 -10.84
N ASN A 40 5.22 -3.08 -10.68
CA ASN A 40 5.28 -1.73 -10.15
C ASN A 40 4.89 -1.78 -8.66
N TRP A 41 5.67 -1.12 -7.80
CA TRP A 41 5.40 -1.09 -6.37
C TRP A 41 5.58 0.32 -5.82
N VAL A 42 4.65 0.75 -4.98
CA VAL A 42 4.77 1.98 -4.19
C VAL A 42 4.74 1.63 -2.71
N TRP A 43 5.77 2.07 -2.00
CA TRP A 43 5.98 1.78 -0.58
C TRP A 43 5.92 3.08 0.22
N TYR A 44 5.00 3.14 1.17
CA TYR A 44 4.90 4.21 2.15
C TYR A 44 5.55 3.74 3.44
N ARG A 45 6.47 4.52 4.00
CA ARG A 45 7.13 4.24 5.30
C ARG A 45 6.22 4.57 6.49
N VAL A 46 4.95 4.18 6.39
CA VAL A 46 3.88 4.38 7.37
C VAL A 46 3.14 3.06 7.53
N GLY A 47 2.84 2.67 8.77
CA GLY A 47 2.04 1.50 9.09
C GLY A 47 1.52 1.57 10.52
N GLY A 48 1.10 0.45 11.09
CA GLY A 48 0.54 0.38 12.46
C GLY A 48 1.39 1.08 13.53
N ARG A 49 2.72 1.06 13.38
CA ARG A 49 3.62 1.72 14.34
C ARG A 49 3.45 3.23 14.44
N ASN A 50 2.88 3.85 13.41
CA ASN A 50 2.71 5.30 13.31
C ASN A 50 1.39 5.75 13.92
N GLU A 51 0.53 4.81 14.33
CA GLU A 51 -0.80 5.08 14.84
C GLU A 51 -0.77 5.54 16.30
N GLN A 52 -1.77 6.34 16.66
CA GLN A 52 -1.94 6.87 18.01
C GLN A 52 -2.98 6.05 18.77
N PRO A 53 -2.86 5.91 20.10
CA PRO A 53 -3.90 5.32 20.93
C PRO A 53 -5.26 6.00 20.67
N GLY A 54 -6.32 5.20 20.52
CA GLY A 54 -7.66 5.69 20.16
C GLY A 54 -7.91 5.83 18.65
N LYS A 55 -6.88 5.62 17.81
CA LYS A 55 -6.97 5.63 16.35
C LYS A 55 -6.27 4.41 15.74
N THR A 56 -6.20 3.30 16.47
CA THR A 56 -5.57 2.08 15.93
C THR A 56 -6.39 1.49 14.78
N GLY A 57 -5.73 0.92 13.78
CA GLY A 57 -6.32 0.42 12.54
C GLY A 57 -6.46 1.46 11.43
N ILE A 58 -6.07 2.72 11.68
CA ILE A 58 -6.28 3.81 10.72
C ILE A 58 -5.44 3.67 9.45
N SER A 59 -4.22 3.13 9.53
CA SER A 59 -3.35 2.91 8.36
C SER A 59 -3.97 1.87 7.42
N HIS A 60 -4.50 0.79 8.01
CA HIS A 60 -5.25 -0.24 7.30
C HIS A 60 -6.54 0.31 6.69
N TRP A 61 -7.23 1.21 7.41
CA TRP A 61 -8.40 1.88 6.86
C TRP A 61 -8.07 2.78 5.66
N VAL A 62 -7.00 3.59 5.76
CA VAL A 62 -6.54 4.40 4.63
C VAL A 62 -6.23 3.52 3.43
N GLU A 63 -5.66 2.32 3.64
CA GLU A 63 -5.46 1.34 2.57
C GLU A 63 -6.75 0.95 1.87
N HIS A 64 -7.81 0.64 2.60
CA HIS A 64 -9.13 0.37 2.01
C HIS A 64 -9.65 1.56 1.21
N MET A 65 -9.51 2.77 1.76
CA MET A 65 -9.99 4.00 1.10
C MET A 65 -9.23 4.31 -0.19
N MET A 66 -7.94 3.97 -0.25
CA MET A 66 -7.10 4.14 -1.43
C MET A 66 -7.62 3.32 -2.64
N PHE A 67 -8.45 2.29 -2.44
CA PHE A 67 -9.13 1.54 -3.51
C PHE A 67 -10.49 2.12 -3.92
N LYS A 68 -11.04 3.11 -3.19
CA LYS A 68 -12.36 3.70 -3.48
C LYS A 68 -12.36 4.70 -4.61
N GLY A 69 -11.19 4.96 -5.17
CA GLY A 69 -11.01 5.68 -6.42
C GLY A 69 -10.56 7.12 -6.23
N THR A 70 -10.45 7.78 -7.36
CA THR A 70 -9.87 9.11 -7.56
C THR A 70 -10.67 9.82 -8.66
N PRO A 71 -10.43 11.13 -8.93
CA PRO A 71 -11.05 11.82 -10.05
C PRO A 71 -10.80 11.17 -11.41
N ASN A 72 -9.59 10.64 -11.66
CA ASN A 72 -9.26 10.02 -12.96
C ASN A 72 -9.61 8.53 -13.01
N PHE A 73 -9.71 7.86 -11.85
CA PHE A 73 -10.09 6.46 -11.72
C PHE A 73 -11.19 6.31 -10.66
N PRO A 74 -12.47 6.56 -11.03
CA PRO A 74 -13.61 6.42 -10.12
C PRO A 74 -13.70 5.04 -9.47
N LYS A 75 -14.53 4.91 -8.44
CA LYS A 75 -14.74 3.65 -7.70
C LYS A 75 -14.88 2.44 -8.62
N GLY A 76 -14.05 1.42 -8.37
CA GLY A 76 -14.00 0.18 -9.14
C GLY A 76 -13.23 0.25 -10.46
N GLN A 77 -12.92 1.45 -10.99
CA GLN A 77 -12.19 1.60 -12.25
C GLN A 77 -10.73 1.17 -12.16
N ILE A 78 -10.06 1.40 -11.02
CA ILE A 78 -8.67 0.95 -10.80
C ILE A 78 -8.56 -0.57 -11.08
N MET A 79 -9.41 -1.35 -10.41
CA MET A 79 -9.42 -2.81 -10.57
C MET A 79 -9.89 -3.25 -11.95
N LEU A 80 -10.91 -2.59 -12.51
CA LEU A 80 -11.40 -2.89 -13.85
C LEU A 80 -10.32 -2.67 -14.91
N GLU A 81 -9.60 -1.55 -14.88
CA GLU A 81 -8.59 -1.20 -15.86
C GLU A 81 -7.36 -2.11 -15.78
N ILE A 82 -6.92 -2.46 -14.58
CA ILE A 82 -5.83 -3.44 -14.41
C ILE A 82 -6.25 -4.81 -14.96
N ASN A 83 -7.43 -5.31 -14.59
CA ASN A 83 -7.93 -6.61 -15.07
C ASN A 83 -8.14 -6.63 -16.59
N ARG A 84 -8.67 -5.55 -17.19
CA ARG A 84 -8.82 -5.40 -18.65
C ARG A 84 -7.49 -5.48 -19.40
N ASN A 85 -6.41 -5.08 -18.75
CA ASN A 85 -5.06 -5.13 -19.30
C ASN A 85 -4.30 -6.42 -18.90
N GLY A 86 -4.99 -7.42 -18.36
CA GLY A 86 -4.42 -8.71 -17.98
C GLY A 86 -3.47 -8.64 -16.78
N GLY A 87 -3.57 -7.58 -15.99
CA GLY A 87 -2.77 -7.42 -14.79
C GLY A 87 -3.47 -7.91 -13.53
N VAL A 88 -2.72 -7.90 -12.43
CA VAL A 88 -3.23 -8.08 -11.07
C VAL A 88 -2.70 -6.95 -10.21
N LEU A 89 -3.44 -6.60 -9.16
CA LEU A 89 -3.04 -5.57 -8.21
C LEU A 89 -3.36 -6.04 -6.79
N ASN A 90 -2.67 -5.47 -5.80
CA ASN A 90 -3.09 -5.58 -4.40
C ASN A 90 -2.49 -4.45 -3.55
N GLY A 91 -2.97 -4.35 -2.31
CA GLY A 91 -2.42 -3.53 -1.25
C GLY A 91 -2.22 -4.37 0.01
N PHE A 92 -1.35 -3.91 0.89
CA PHE A 92 -1.30 -4.43 2.26
C PHE A 92 -0.59 -3.44 3.18
N THR A 93 -1.05 -3.44 4.43
CA THR A 93 -0.48 -2.68 5.53
C THR A 93 0.23 -3.61 6.51
N SER A 94 1.39 -3.18 6.99
CA SER A 94 2.16 -3.83 8.04
C SER A 94 2.32 -2.91 9.23
N GLN A 95 3.09 -3.35 10.23
CA GLN A 95 3.48 -2.47 11.33
C GLN A 95 4.39 -1.32 10.85
N ASP A 96 5.21 -1.50 9.83
CA ASP A 96 6.27 -0.54 9.47
C ASP A 96 6.03 0.23 8.17
N TYR A 97 5.18 -0.31 7.30
CA TYR A 97 4.95 0.20 5.95
C TYR A 97 3.57 -0.24 5.42
N THR A 98 3.08 0.50 4.43
CA THR A 98 1.95 0.14 3.56
C THR A 98 2.46 0.10 2.13
N ALA A 99 2.08 -0.92 1.37
CA ALA A 99 2.52 -1.09 0.00
C ALA A 99 1.34 -1.38 -0.93
N TYR A 100 1.43 -0.87 -2.15
CA TYR A 100 0.55 -1.20 -3.27
C TYR A 100 1.39 -1.67 -4.43
N PHE A 101 0.85 -2.60 -5.20
CA PHE A 101 1.53 -3.08 -6.39
C PHE A 101 0.58 -3.44 -7.50
N GLU A 102 1.12 -3.38 -8.72
CA GLU A 102 0.53 -3.92 -9.93
C GLU A 102 1.54 -4.81 -10.64
N ILE A 103 1.07 -5.94 -11.14
CA ILE A 103 1.81 -6.76 -12.10
C ILE A 103 1.06 -6.67 -13.42
N LEU A 104 1.74 -6.18 -14.46
CA LEU A 104 1.14 -5.86 -15.75
C LEU A 104 2.05 -6.32 -16.91
N PRO A 105 1.52 -6.50 -18.13
CA PRO A 105 2.36 -6.57 -19.32
C PRO A 105 3.31 -5.37 -19.41
N ALA A 106 4.55 -5.59 -19.85
CA ALA A 106 5.60 -4.56 -19.82
C ALA A 106 5.25 -3.27 -20.59
N ASN A 107 4.42 -3.38 -21.63
CA ASN A 107 3.92 -2.24 -22.41
C ASN A 107 2.77 -1.46 -21.74
N ARG A 108 2.42 -1.79 -20.49
CA ARG A 108 1.39 -1.13 -19.67
C ARG A 108 1.93 -0.52 -18.38
N LEU A 109 3.25 -0.39 -18.25
CA LEU A 109 3.87 0.27 -17.09
C LEU A 109 3.31 1.68 -16.85
N ASP A 110 3.01 2.41 -17.92
CA ASP A 110 2.43 3.75 -17.87
C ASP A 110 1.08 3.77 -17.12
N LEU A 111 0.26 2.73 -17.28
CA LEU A 111 -1.02 2.61 -16.57
C LEU A 111 -0.82 2.47 -15.07
N GLY A 112 0.08 1.56 -14.64
CA GLY A 112 0.39 1.37 -13.22
C GLY A 112 0.93 2.65 -12.57
N LEU A 113 1.88 3.32 -13.23
CA LEU A 113 2.43 4.58 -12.74
C LEU A 113 1.38 5.69 -12.65
N ARG A 114 0.47 5.80 -13.62
CA ARG A 114 -0.62 6.78 -13.59
C ARG A 114 -1.61 6.52 -12.46
N ILE A 115 -1.99 5.27 -12.26
CA ILE A 115 -2.89 4.86 -11.17
C ILE A 115 -2.26 5.24 -9.83
N GLU A 116 -1.01 4.85 -9.60
CA GLU A 116 -0.34 5.10 -8.32
C GLU A 116 -0.09 6.59 -8.06
N SER A 117 0.31 7.34 -9.10
CA SER A 117 0.47 8.79 -8.99
C SER A 117 -0.85 9.49 -8.64
N ASP A 118 -1.96 9.06 -9.22
CA ASP A 118 -3.26 9.69 -8.97
C ASP A 118 -3.82 9.29 -7.61
N ARG A 119 -3.65 8.04 -7.19
CA ARG A 119 -4.03 7.55 -5.87
C ARG A 119 -3.27 8.27 -4.75
N MET A 120 -1.97 8.46 -4.93
CA MET A 120 -1.11 9.17 -3.97
C MET A 120 -1.55 10.61 -3.70
N ALA A 121 -2.09 11.31 -4.72
CA ALA A 121 -2.41 12.73 -4.61
C ALA A 121 -3.90 13.04 -4.47
N ASN A 122 -4.77 12.19 -5.04
CA ASN A 122 -6.17 12.53 -5.31
C ASN A 122 -7.17 11.46 -4.84
N SER A 123 -6.78 10.54 -3.96
CA SER A 123 -7.71 9.55 -3.40
C SER A 123 -8.90 10.18 -2.71
N PHE A 124 -10.11 9.73 -3.08
CA PHE A 124 -11.32 10.15 -2.43
C PHE A 124 -11.47 9.45 -1.09
N ILE A 125 -11.58 10.24 -0.03
CA ILE A 125 -12.14 9.75 1.23
C ILE A 125 -13.60 10.20 1.24
N ASP A 126 -14.49 9.43 0.62
CA ASP A 126 -15.93 9.73 0.57
C ASP A 126 -16.60 9.35 1.91
N PRO A 127 -17.46 10.20 2.51
CA PRO A 127 -18.14 9.90 3.78
C PRO A 127 -18.99 8.61 3.76
N GLU A 128 -19.69 8.33 2.66
CA GLU A 128 -20.53 7.13 2.51
C GLU A 128 -19.65 5.88 2.41
N GLU A 129 -18.55 5.97 1.68
CA GLU A 129 -17.57 4.87 1.59
C GLU A 129 -16.89 4.61 2.94
N VAL A 130 -16.53 5.67 3.69
CA VAL A 130 -16.00 5.50 5.06
C VAL A 130 -17.03 4.82 5.97
N ALA A 131 -18.31 5.18 5.86
CA ALA A 131 -19.37 4.53 6.62
C ALA A 131 -19.51 3.04 6.26
N SER A 132 -19.47 2.74 4.97
CA SER A 132 -19.53 1.36 4.45
C SER A 132 -18.31 0.53 4.88
N GLU A 133 -17.10 1.06 4.72
CA GLU A 133 -15.85 0.35 5.02
C GLU A 133 -15.67 0.05 6.51
N ARG A 134 -16.23 0.85 7.40
CA ARG A 134 -16.24 0.53 8.84
C ARG A 134 -16.79 -0.87 9.10
N SER A 135 -17.91 -1.20 8.48
CA SER A 135 -18.54 -2.52 8.63
C SER A 135 -17.69 -3.64 8.03
N VAL A 136 -17.01 -3.36 6.91
CA VAL A 136 -16.11 -4.32 6.24
C VAL A 136 -14.91 -4.63 7.12
N ILE A 137 -14.21 -3.60 7.62
CA ILE A 137 -13.01 -3.76 8.45
C ILE A 137 -13.34 -4.43 9.79
N ILE A 138 -14.48 -4.06 10.41
CA ILE A 138 -14.94 -4.74 11.63
C ILE A 138 -15.25 -6.21 11.35
N SER A 139 -15.90 -6.53 10.23
CA SER A 139 -16.17 -7.93 9.85
C SER A 139 -14.88 -8.71 9.58
N GLU A 140 -13.86 -8.08 9.01
CA GLU A 140 -12.55 -8.70 8.82
C GLU A 140 -11.87 -9.01 10.17
N ARG A 141 -11.93 -8.06 11.11
CA ARG A 141 -11.43 -8.27 12.47
C ARG A 141 -12.15 -9.42 13.15
N GLU A 142 -13.48 -9.43 13.15
CA GLU A 142 -14.28 -10.51 13.72
C GLU A 142 -13.98 -11.85 13.04
N GLY A 143 -13.69 -11.84 11.72
CA GLY A 143 -13.20 -12.99 10.99
C GLY A 143 -11.88 -13.52 11.55
N ASN A 144 -10.91 -12.63 11.79
CA ASN A 144 -9.61 -12.97 12.38
C ASN A 144 -9.72 -13.47 13.83
N GLU A 145 -10.65 -12.92 14.62
CA GLU A 145 -10.93 -13.34 16.00
C GLU A 145 -11.37 -14.82 16.10
N ASN A 146 -11.90 -15.40 15.01
CA ASN A 146 -12.22 -16.83 14.96
C ASN A 146 -10.98 -17.74 14.85
N ASN A 147 -9.78 -17.18 14.66
CA ASN A 147 -8.53 -17.91 14.61
C ASN A 147 -7.80 -17.84 15.97
N PRO A 148 -7.65 -18.96 16.70
CA PRO A 148 -7.01 -18.95 18.02
C PRO A 148 -5.55 -18.52 17.99
N LYS A 149 -4.83 -18.71 16.87
CA LYS A 149 -3.45 -18.22 16.73
C LYS A 149 -3.40 -16.70 16.62
N TRP A 150 -4.39 -16.11 15.96
CA TRP A 150 -4.49 -14.66 15.83
C TRP A 150 -4.82 -14.03 17.19
N ALA A 151 -5.81 -14.58 17.91
CA ALA A 151 -6.17 -14.13 19.25
C ALA A 151 -4.98 -14.23 20.23
N LEU A 152 -4.26 -15.37 20.23
CA LEU A 152 -3.05 -15.52 21.04
C LEU A 152 -1.99 -14.47 20.68
N HIS A 153 -1.77 -14.23 19.39
CA HIS A 153 -0.76 -13.26 18.94
C HIS A 153 -1.12 -11.82 19.36
N GLU A 154 -2.39 -11.42 19.25
CA GLU A 154 -2.85 -10.09 19.70
C GLU A 154 -2.54 -9.87 21.20
N GLU A 155 -2.90 -10.83 22.05
CA GLU A 155 -2.64 -10.74 23.50
C GLU A 155 -1.15 -10.74 23.85
N VAL A 156 -0.36 -11.56 23.15
CA VAL A 156 1.09 -11.61 23.35
C VAL A 156 1.73 -10.28 22.97
N MET A 157 1.36 -9.68 21.83
CA MET A 157 1.90 -8.39 21.40
C MET A 157 1.51 -7.27 22.36
N ALA A 158 0.24 -7.20 22.76
CA ALA A 158 -0.25 -6.22 23.72
C ALA A 158 0.45 -6.31 25.09
N THR A 159 0.77 -7.53 25.52
CA THR A 159 1.52 -7.77 26.77
C THR A 159 3.01 -7.46 26.62
N ALA A 160 3.61 -7.80 25.48
CA ALA A 160 5.04 -7.55 25.25
C ALA A 160 5.35 -6.05 25.08
N PHE A 161 4.43 -5.29 24.49
CA PHE A 161 4.60 -3.87 24.17
C PHE A 161 3.52 -3.00 24.84
N HIS A 162 3.72 -2.66 26.10
CA HIS A 162 2.74 -1.88 26.87
C HIS A 162 2.54 -0.44 26.38
N VAL A 163 3.60 0.19 25.86
CA VAL A 163 3.58 1.61 25.42
C VAL A 163 3.86 1.75 23.94
N HIS A 164 4.70 0.87 23.39
CA HIS A 164 5.10 0.96 21.99
C HIS A 164 3.93 0.56 21.06
N PRO A 165 3.68 1.28 19.95
CA PRO A 165 2.61 0.99 19.00
C PRO A 165 2.53 -0.47 18.49
N TYR A 166 3.64 -1.20 18.47
CA TYR A 166 3.64 -2.65 18.16
C TYR A 166 2.75 -3.51 19.07
N GLY A 167 2.24 -2.96 20.18
CA GLY A 167 1.29 -3.65 21.05
C GLY A 167 -0.10 -3.85 20.46
N HIS A 168 -0.49 -3.11 19.41
CA HIS A 168 -1.75 -3.34 18.70
C HIS A 168 -1.51 -4.00 17.35
N MET A 169 -2.48 -4.80 16.91
CA MET A 169 -2.48 -5.39 15.58
C MET A 169 -2.81 -4.33 14.52
N VAL A 170 -2.31 -4.50 13.29
CA VAL A 170 -2.53 -3.56 12.17
C VAL A 170 -4.01 -3.28 11.89
N ILE A 171 -4.90 -4.24 12.15
CA ILE A 171 -6.34 -4.06 11.97
C ILE A 171 -6.97 -3.13 13.02
N GLY A 172 -6.28 -2.83 14.11
CA GLY A 172 -6.72 -1.94 15.18
C GLY A 172 -7.72 -2.57 16.15
N TRP A 173 -7.94 -1.89 17.27
CA TRP A 173 -8.95 -2.29 18.26
C TRP A 173 -10.35 -1.97 17.78
N LYS A 174 -11.29 -2.88 18.02
CA LYS A 174 -12.70 -2.70 17.60
C LYS A 174 -13.31 -1.38 18.09
N ASN A 175 -13.01 -0.97 19.32
CA ASN A 175 -13.51 0.29 19.85
C ASN A 175 -12.95 1.50 19.10
N ASP A 176 -11.68 1.48 18.69
CA ASP A 176 -11.09 2.56 17.91
C ASP A 176 -11.74 2.61 16.52
N LEU A 177 -11.92 1.46 15.86
CA LEU A 177 -12.59 1.37 14.56
C LEU A 177 -14.02 1.96 14.57
N LEU A 178 -14.75 1.78 15.67
CA LEU A 178 -16.07 2.37 15.82
C LEU A 178 -16.04 3.90 15.91
N ASN A 179 -14.95 4.48 16.39
CA ASN A 179 -14.83 5.91 16.68
C ASN A 179 -13.97 6.69 15.67
N ILE A 180 -13.17 6.03 14.83
CA ILE A 180 -12.42 6.69 13.74
C ILE A 180 -13.39 7.46 12.85
N SER A 181 -13.11 8.75 12.68
CA SER A 181 -13.85 9.65 11.80
C SER A 181 -13.17 9.79 10.45
N ARG A 182 -13.92 10.29 9.47
CA ARG A 182 -13.36 10.66 8.17
C ARG A 182 -12.22 11.68 8.28
N ALA A 183 -12.31 12.61 9.22
CA ALA A 183 -11.30 13.66 9.37
C ALA A 183 -9.96 13.09 9.86
N ASP A 184 -10.00 11.99 10.63
CA ASP A 184 -8.80 11.32 11.11
C ASP A 184 -8.00 10.70 9.97
N LEU A 185 -8.66 10.25 8.90
CA LEU A 185 -8.01 9.66 7.71
C LEU A 185 -7.16 10.65 6.90
N TYR A 186 -7.22 11.96 7.22
CA TYR A 186 -6.41 13.01 6.60
C TYR A 186 -5.26 13.51 7.50
N GLN A 187 -5.15 13.00 8.73
CA GLN A 187 -4.14 13.42 9.72
C GLN A 187 -2.98 12.44 9.78
#